data_AF-A0A7J6H7V0-F1
#
_entry.id   AF-A0A7J6H7V0-F1
#
_cell.length_a   1.000
_cell.length_b   1.000
_cell.length_c   1.000
_cell.angle_alpha   90.00
_cell.angle_beta   90.00
_cell.angle_gamma   90.00
#
_symmetry.space_group_name_H-M   'P 1'
#
loop_
_entity.id
_entity.type
_entity.pdbx_description
1 polymer ?
#
loop_
_entity_poly.entity_id
_entity_poly.type
_entity_poly.pdbx_seq_one_letter_code
_entity_poly.pdbx_strand_id
1 'polypeptide(L)'
;MEVVMKMEIKETTMVKPATETPRHVLWTSNLDQMVPKYIHIPTIHFYKPLSSVTDEGFFDPVKLKDALSKVLVPFYPVAGRLVDSSNPNGDRIEIDCNGEGVLFVVAQTNSMVDDFGDFKPSPKLRALVPIVEYSIDISSHPLLLLQVL
;
A
#
# COMPACT_ATOMS: atom_id res chain seq x y z
N MET A 1 26.62 -12.35 16.08
CA MET A 1 26.76 -11.20 15.17
C MET A 1 25.36 -10.75 14.82
N GLU A 2 25.02 -9.48 15.03
CA GLU A 2 23.70 -8.97 14.64
C GLU A 2 23.69 -8.77 13.12
N VAL A 3 22.83 -9.49 12.41
CA VAL A 3 22.68 -9.33 10.96
C VAL A 3 22.04 -7.97 10.73
N VAL A 4 22.75 -7.06 10.05
CA VAL A 4 22.19 -5.79 9.61
C VAL A 4 21.21 -6.10 8.47
N MET A 5 19.93 -5.79 8.70
CA MET A 5 18.88 -5.90 7.69
C MET A 5 19.17 -4.93 6.55
N LYS A 6 19.24 -5.44 5.32
CA LYS A 6 19.43 -4.66 4.11
C LYS A 6 18.22 -4.83 3.21
N MET A 7 17.43 -3.76 3.05
CA MET A 7 16.32 -3.70 2.12
C MET A 7 16.79 -3.19 0.76
N GLU A 8 16.43 -3.88 -0.31
CA GLU A 8 16.69 -3.46 -1.69
C GLU A 8 15.37 -3.42 -2.46
N ILE A 9 15.01 -2.25 -2.97
CA ILE A 9 13.84 -2.11 -3.86
C ILE A 9 14.24 -2.60 -5.26
N LYS A 10 13.51 -3.58 -5.77
CA LYS A 10 13.70 -4.16 -7.11
C LYS A 10 12.82 -3.48 -8.14
N GLU A 11 11.60 -3.14 -7.75
CA GLU A 11 10.64 -2.54 -8.66
C GLU A 11 9.61 -1.69 -7.90
N THR A 12 9.19 -0.60 -8.52
CA THR A 12 8.05 0.20 -8.08
C THR A 12 7.09 0.35 -9.26
N THR A 13 5.81 0.03 -9.05
CA THR A 13 4.78 0.09 -10.08
C THR A 13 3.53 0.77 -9.55
N MET A 14 2.90 1.63 -10.36
CA MET A 14 1.55 2.12 -10.07
C MET A 14 0.54 1.17 -10.73
N VAL A 15 -0.14 0.35 -9.93
CA VAL A 15 -1.13 -0.62 -10.43
C VAL A 15 -2.49 0.05 -10.51
N LYS A 16 -3.02 0.15 -11.73
CA LYS A 16 -4.32 0.74 -12.02
C LYS A 16 -5.42 -0.31 -12.09
N PRO A 17 -6.70 0.07 -11.94
CA PRO A 17 -7.83 -0.84 -12.20
C PRO A 17 -7.73 -1.46 -13.61
N ALA A 18 -8.13 -2.72 -13.74
CA ALA A 18 -8.02 -3.48 -15.00
C ALA A 18 -8.91 -2.94 -16.12
N THR A 19 -9.97 -2.22 -15.76
CA THR A 19 -10.89 -1.54 -16.68
C THR A 19 -11.18 -0.14 -16.16
N GLU A 20 -11.74 0.72 -17.00
CA GLU A 20 -12.21 2.03 -16.56
C GLU A 20 -13.24 1.88 -15.43
N THR A 21 -13.12 2.74 -14.42
CA THR A 21 -13.97 2.78 -13.24
C THR A 21 -14.73 4.11 -13.19
N PRO A 22 -15.88 4.19 -12.49
CA PRO A 22 -16.60 5.45 -12.33
C PRO A 22 -15.69 6.54 -11.78
N ARG A 23 -15.64 7.70 -12.47
CA ARG A 23 -14.91 8.89 -12.02
C ARG A 23 -15.86 9.87 -11.36
N HIS A 24 -15.64 10.11 -10.08
CA HIS A 24 -16.42 11.04 -9.26
C HIS A 24 -15.70 11.27 -7.92
N VAL A 25 -16.22 12.20 -7.14
CA VAL A 25 -15.70 12.47 -5.80
C VAL A 25 -16.63 11.81 -4.78
N LEU A 26 -16.06 10.96 -3.93
CA LEU A 26 -16.76 10.30 -2.84
C LEU A 26 -16.65 11.13 -1.57
N TRP A 27 -17.81 11.44 -1.01
CA TRP A 27 -17.92 12.08 0.28
C TRP A 27 -17.61 11.07 1.38
N THR A 28 -16.62 11.36 2.21
CA THR A 28 -16.29 10.53 3.37
C THR A 28 -17.28 10.77 4.51
N SER A 29 -17.37 9.85 5.47
CA SER A 29 -18.25 9.97 6.65
C SER A 29 -17.61 10.82 7.77
N ASN A 30 -18.39 11.21 8.78
CA ASN A 30 -17.85 11.96 9.92
C ASN A 30 -16.85 11.14 10.75
N LEU A 31 -16.94 9.80 10.69
CA LEU A 31 -15.96 8.91 11.33
C LEU A 31 -14.62 8.96 10.60
N ASP A 32 -14.65 9.02 9.27
CA ASP A 32 -13.44 9.10 8.45
C ASP A 32 -12.69 10.43 8.71
N GLN A 33 -13.42 11.52 8.98
CA GLN A 33 -12.83 12.82 9.34
C GLN A 33 -12.07 12.82 10.68
N MET A 34 -12.29 11.82 11.53
CA MET A 34 -11.54 11.69 12.78
C MET A 34 -10.12 11.15 12.56
N VAL A 35 -9.86 10.54 11.40
CA VAL A 35 -8.55 9.99 11.05
C VAL A 35 -7.66 11.12 10.53
N PRO A 36 -6.42 11.27 11.03
CA PRO A 36 -5.48 12.25 10.50
C PRO A 36 -5.26 12.09 9.00
N LYS A 37 -5.27 13.19 8.26
CA LYS A 37 -5.20 13.16 6.79
C LYS A 37 -3.86 12.69 6.21
N TYR A 38 -2.79 12.79 7.00
CA TYR A 38 -1.42 12.40 6.61
C TYR A 38 -0.95 11.14 7.35
N ILE A 39 -1.68 10.04 7.22
CA ILE A 39 -1.29 8.77 7.82
C ILE A 39 -1.71 7.57 6.98
N HIS A 40 -0.82 6.59 6.87
CA HIS A 40 -1.15 5.23 6.47
C HIS A 40 -1.02 4.33 7.70
N ILE A 41 -1.95 3.38 7.84
CA ILE A 41 -1.91 2.39 8.93
C ILE A 41 -1.12 1.17 8.43
N PRO A 42 0.11 0.94 8.90
CA PRO A 42 0.92 -0.17 8.42
C PRO A 42 0.38 -1.51 8.94
N THR A 43 0.28 -2.49 8.04
CA THR A 43 0.03 -3.89 8.40
C THR A 43 1.07 -4.77 7.71
N ILE A 44 1.52 -5.83 8.39
CA ILE A 44 2.56 -6.74 7.89
C ILE A 44 2.03 -8.16 8.02
N HIS A 45 2.13 -8.93 6.95
CA HIS A 45 1.65 -10.31 6.88
C HIS A 45 2.79 -11.21 6.44
N PHE A 46 3.08 -12.24 7.23
CA PHE A 46 4.08 -13.26 6.91
C PHE A 46 3.38 -14.52 6.46
N TYR A 47 3.82 -15.07 5.33
CA TYR A 47 3.30 -16.32 4.79
C TYR A 47 4.44 -17.32 4.65
N LYS A 48 4.21 -18.54 5.11
CA LYS A 48 5.15 -19.64 4.95
C LYS A 48 4.70 -20.51 3.77
N PRO A 49 5.59 -20.88 2.83
CA PRO A 49 5.23 -21.81 1.76
C PRO A 49 4.79 -23.16 2.34
N LEU A 50 3.78 -23.77 1.72
CA LEU A 50 3.17 -25.02 2.21
C LEU A 50 4.05 -26.26 2.03
N SER A 51 5.05 -26.23 1.13
CA SER A 51 5.95 -27.35 0.87
C SER A 51 7.41 -26.93 0.89
N SER A 52 8.32 -27.91 1.07
CA SER A 52 9.77 -27.72 1.04
C SER A 52 10.33 -27.44 -0.36
N VAL A 53 9.47 -27.38 -1.38
CA VAL A 53 9.88 -26.97 -2.72
C VAL A 53 10.10 -25.48 -2.65
N THR A 54 11.32 -25.07 -2.96
CA THR A 54 11.68 -23.70 -3.34
C THR A 54 10.85 -23.34 -4.58
N ASP A 55 9.57 -23.03 -4.40
CA ASP A 55 8.71 -22.58 -5.48
C ASP A 55 9.20 -21.19 -5.87
N GLU A 56 10.06 -21.16 -6.88
CA GLU A 56 10.33 -19.97 -7.67
C GLU A 56 8.98 -19.40 -8.09
N GLY A 57 8.55 -18.32 -7.44
CA GLY A 57 7.25 -17.69 -7.68
C GLY A 57 6.17 -17.88 -6.61
N PHE A 58 6.50 -18.30 -5.37
CA PHE A 58 5.54 -18.25 -4.24
C PHE A 58 4.90 -16.86 -4.10
N PHE A 59 5.71 -15.79 -4.22
CA PHE A 59 5.26 -14.42 -4.37
C PHE A 59 5.59 -13.88 -5.76
N ASP A 60 4.93 -14.41 -6.79
CA ASP A 60 5.03 -13.90 -8.16
C ASP A 60 4.45 -12.48 -8.28
N PRO A 61 5.27 -11.43 -8.46
CA PRO A 61 4.78 -10.06 -8.51
C PRO A 61 3.84 -9.81 -9.69
N VAL A 62 3.99 -10.54 -10.80
CA VAL A 62 3.14 -10.37 -11.99
C VAL A 62 1.71 -10.81 -11.66
N LYS A 63 1.55 -11.98 -11.03
CA LYS A 63 0.24 -12.49 -10.61
C LYS A 63 -0.40 -11.60 -9.55
N LEU A 64 0.38 -11.10 -8.59
CA LEU A 64 -0.13 -10.21 -7.55
C LEU A 64 -0.59 -8.87 -8.12
N LYS A 65 0.16 -8.26 -9.04
CA LYS A 65 -0.26 -7.02 -9.72
C LYS A 65 -1.49 -7.23 -10.60
N ASP A 66 -1.59 -8.34 -11.32
CA ASP A 66 -2.78 -8.69 -12.13
C ASP A 66 -4.02 -8.87 -11.24
N ALA A 67 -3.89 -9.60 -10.12
CA ALA A 67 -4.96 -9.77 -9.14
C ALA A 67 -5.37 -8.43 -8.52
N LEU A 68 -4.40 -7.59 -8.14
CA LEU A 68 -4.64 -6.24 -7.62
C LEU A 68 -5.41 -5.39 -8.64
N SER A 69 -4.96 -5.35 -9.89
CA SER A 69 -5.62 -4.61 -10.96
C SER A 69 -7.09 -5.02 -11.14
N LYS A 70 -7.39 -6.32 -11.05
CA LYS A 70 -8.76 -6.85 -11.14
C LYS A 70 -9.62 -6.47 -9.95
N VAL A 71 -9.11 -6.58 -8.71
CA VAL A 71 -9.90 -6.23 -7.51
C VAL A 71 -10.10 -4.72 -7.36
N LEU A 72 -9.21 -3.90 -7.93
CA LEU A 72 -9.40 -2.45 -7.98
C LEU A 72 -10.60 -2.02 -8.85
N VAL A 73 -11.20 -2.88 -9.67
CA VAL A 73 -12.42 -2.53 -10.39
C VAL A 73 -13.62 -2.41 -9.44
N PRO A 74 -14.00 -3.44 -8.66
CA PRO A 74 -15.06 -3.30 -7.66
C PRO A 74 -14.67 -2.43 -6.46
N PHE A 75 -13.37 -2.29 -6.14
CA PHE A 75 -12.86 -1.44 -5.05
C PHE A 75 -12.20 -0.15 -5.56
N TYR A 76 -12.74 0.42 -6.64
CA TYR A 76 -12.14 1.56 -7.34
C TYR A 76 -11.79 2.79 -6.50
N PRO A 77 -12.48 3.12 -5.37
CA PRO A 77 -12.07 4.27 -4.56
C PRO A 77 -10.64 4.13 -4.03
N VAL A 78 -10.16 2.91 -3.78
CA VAL A 78 -8.80 2.63 -3.28
C VAL A 78 -7.71 3.06 -4.28
N ALA A 79 -8.05 3.10 -5.58
CA ALA A 79 -7.15 3.59 -6.63
C ALA A 79 -7.19 5.12 -6.79
N GLY A 80 -7.97 5.83 -6.00
CA GLY A 80 -8.11 7.29 -6.02
C GLY A 80 -7.06 8.03 -5.20
N ARG A 81 -7.38 9.29 -4.87
CA ARG A 81 -6.57 10.17 -4.00
C ARG A 81 -7.45 10.87 -2.99
N LEU A 82 -6.89 11.19 -1.81
CA LEU A 82 -7.56 12.12 -0.90
C LEU A 82 -7.44 13.53 -1.46
N VAL A 83 -8.51 14.31 -1.36
CA VAL A 83 -8.54 15.72 -1.76
C VAL A 83 -9.24 16.54 -0.69
N ASP A 84 -8.83 17.79 -0.51
CA ASP A 84 -9.61 18.74 0.29
C ASP A 84 -10.87 19.14 -0.51
N SER A 85 -12.02 19.20 0.16
CA SER A 85 -13.31 19.50 -0.49
C SER A 85 -13.29 20.86 -1.18
N SER A 86 -13.81 20.93 -2.41
CA SER A 86 -13.94 22.17 -3.17
C SER A 86 -15.10 23.07 -2.71
N ASN A 87 -15.84 22.68 -1.66
CA ASN A 87 -16.97 23.45 -1.16
C ASN A 87 -16.53 24.66 -0.33
N PRO A 88 -17.33 25.75 -0.27
CA PRO A 88 -17.00 26.97 0.50
C PRO A 88 -16.85 26.76 2.01
N ASN A 89 -17.40 25.66 2.53
CA ASN A 89 -17.26 25.27 3.95
C ASN A 89 -15.98 24.43 4.22
N GLY A 90 -15.17 24.17 3.17
CA GLY A 90 -13.70 24.01 3.19
C GLY A 90 -13.05 22.83 3.93
N ASP A 91 -13.73 22.19 4.87
CA ASP A 91 -13.00 21.50 5.96
C ASP A 91 -13.07 19.97 5.89
N ARG A 92 -13.45 19.40 4.74
CA ARG A 92 -13.65 17.95 4.62
C ARG A 92 -12.66 17.30 3.66
N ILE A 93 -12.13 16.15 4.07
CA ILE A 93 -11.41 15.25 3.17
C ILE A 93 -12.39 14.41 2.36
N GLU A 94 -12.21 14.36 1.05
CA GLU A 94 -12.99 13.56 0.11
C GLU A 94 -12.05 12.61 -0.66
N ILE A 95 -12.62 11.63 -1.37
CA ILE A 95 -11.85 10.72 -2.23
C ILE A 95 -12.15 11.06 -3.69
N ASP A 96 -11.17 11.59 -4.41
CA ASP A 96 -11.23 11.68 -5.86
C ASP A 96 -10.99 10.30 -6.48
N CYS A 97 -12.05 9.69 -7.01
CA CYS A 97 -12.00 8.38 -7.66
C CYS A 97 -11.46 8.50 -9.09
N ASN A 98 -10.24 9.00 -9.24
CA ASN A 98 -9.58 9.26 -10.52
C ASN A 98 -8.93 8.02 -11.16
N GLY A 99 -8.82 6.91 -10.41
CA GLY A 99 -8.27 5.65 -10.89
C GLY A 99 -6.76 5.70 -11.17
N GLU A 100 -6.03 6.61 -10.52
CA GLU A 100 -4.57 6.73 -10.69
C GLU A 100 -3.81 5.48 -10.24
N GLY A 101 -4.37 4.69 -9.33
CA GLY A 101 -3.86 3.39 -8.94
C GLY A 101 -3.24 3.34 -7.53
N VAL A 102 -2.73 2.16 -7.21
CA VAL A 102 -2.10 1.79 -5.93
C VAL A 102 -0.60 1.63 -6.15
N LEU A 103 0.22 2.11 -5.20
CA LEU A 103 1.66 1.87 -5.24
C LEU A 103 1.95 0.42 -4.89
N PHE A 104 2.63 -0.30 -5.77
CA PHE A 104 3.08 -1.67 -5.56
C PHE A 104 4.61 -1.73 -5.66
N VAL A 105 5.25 -2.16 -4.58
CA VAL A 105 6.70 -2.22 -4.45
C VAL A 105 7.13 -3.69 -4.33
N VAL A 106 8.12 -4.08 -5.12
CA VAL A 106 8.83 -5.35 -4.97
C VAL A 106 10.17 -5.04 -4.33
N ALA A 107 10.43 -5.68 -3.20
CA ALA A 107 11.68 -5.53 -2.48
C ALA A 107 12.31 -6.89 -2.19
N GLN A 108 13.57 -6.88 -1.76
CA GLN A 108 14.26 -8.06 -1.29
C GLN A 108 15.05 -7.70 -0.03
N THR A 109 15.17 -8.63 0.90
CA THR A 109 16.00 -8.48 2.10
C THR A 109 16.87 -9.71 2.31
N ASN A 110 17.98 -9.53 3.04
CA ASN A 110 18.84 -10.61 3.51
C ASN A 110 18.34 -11.25 4.82
N SER A 111 17.21 -10.78 5.37
CA SER A 111 16.59 -11.31 6.58
C SER A 111 15.66 -12.49 6.30
N MET A 112 15.59 -13.43 7.23
CA MET A 112 14.58 -14.49 7.28
C MET A 112 13.41 -14.08 8.17
N VAL A 113 12.25 -14.73 8.01
CA VAL A 113 11.06 -14.46 8.85
C VAL A 113 11.37 -14.63 10.34
N ASP A 114 12.20 -15.62 10.69
CA ASP A 114 12.59 -15.91 12.07
C ASP A 114 13.43 -14.78 12.71
N ASP A 115 14.06 -13.92 11.91
CA ASP A 115 14.84 -12.77 12.41
C ASP A 115 13.95 -11.67 13.04
N PHE A 116 12.63 -11.72 12.79
CA PHE A 116 11.67 -10.76 13.31
C PHE A 116 11.03 -11.16 14.65
N GLY A 117 11.39 -12.34 15.19
CA GLY A 117 11.05 -12.76 16.54
C GLY A 117 9.55 -12.96 16.77
N ASP A 118 9.03 -12.35 17.84
CA ASP A 118 7.63 -12.49 18.27
C ASP A 118 6.64 -11.54 17.56
N PHE A 119 7.11 -10.87 16.49
CA PHE A 119 6.35 -9.91 15.69
C PHE A 119 5.80 -8.70 16.46
N LYS A 120 6.33 -8.39 17.65
CA LYS A 120 5.98 -7.15 18.34
C LYS A 120 6.48 -5.93 17.56
N PRO A 121 5.74 -4.80 17.59
CA PRO A 121 6.15 -3.57 16.91
C PRO A 121 7.61 -3.19 17.23
N SER A 122 8.44 -3.14 16.19
CA SER A 122 9.87 -2.87 16.31
C SER A 122 10.39 -2.07 15.11
N PRO A 123 11.53 -1.37 15.24
CA PRO A 123 12.16 -0.70 14.10
C PRO A 123 12.47 -1.65 12.92
N LYS A 124 12.80 -2.92 13.20
CA LYS A 124 13.05 -3.94 12.19
C LYS A 124 11.80 -4.25 11.36
N LEU A 125 10.64 -4.41 12.01
CA LEU A 125 9.37 -4.60 11.30
C LEU A 125 8.94 -3.36 10.53
N ARG A 126 9.16 -2.16 11.08
CA ARG A 126 8.82 -0.91 10.39
C ARG A 126 9.57 -0.77 9.05
N ALA A 127 10.78 -1.30 8.95
CA ALA A 127 11.56 -1.29 7.71
C ALA A 127 10.95 -2.19 6.60
N LEU A 128 9.98 -3.06 6.91
CA LEU A 128 9.25 -3.88 5.94
C LEU A 128 8.10 -3.14 5.23
N VAL A 129 7.78 -1.92 5.65
CA VAL A 129 6.69 -1.11 5.11
C VAL A 129 7.26 -0.01 4.21
N PRO A 130 6.61 0.34 3.08
CA PRO A 130 6.99 1.50 2.28
C PRO A 130 7.11 2.78 3.12
N ILE A 131 8.20 3.52 2.91
CA ILE A 131 8.37 4.84 3.51
C ILE A 131 7.53 5.83 2.70
N VAL A 132 6.76 6.65 3.41
CA VAL A 132 5.94 7.73 2.82
C VAL A 132 6.40 9.07 3.36
N GLU A 133 6.72 9.98 2.47
CA GLU A 133 7.00 11.38 2.81
C GLU A 133 5.70 12.19 2.76
N TYR A 134 5.19 12.55 3.93
CA TYR A 134 3.94 13.32 4.06
C TYR A 134 4.14 14.84 4.01
N SER A 135 5.29 15.31 3.51
CA SER A 135 5.59 16.74 3.34
C SER A 135 4.93 17.34 2.09
N ILE A 136 4.40 16.50 1.20
CA ILE A 136 3.75 16.91 -0.05
C ILE A 136 2.23 16.93 0.09
N ASP A 137 1.55 17.47 -0.93
CA ASP A 137 0.10 17.57 -0.96
C ASP A 137 -0.58 16.20 -0.82
N ILE A 138 -1.71 16.16 -0.12
CA ILE A 138 -2.42 14.91 0.19
C ILE A 138 -2.94 14.20 -1.07
N SER A 139 -3.24 14.96 -2.13
CA SER A 139 -3.66 14.40 -3.42
C SER A 139 -2.54 13.69 -4.16
N SER A 140 -1.28 13.85 -3.71
CA SER A 140 -0.13 13.15 -4.28
C SER A 140 0.05 11.74 -3.73
N HIS A 141 -0.62 11.37 -2.64
CA HIS A 141 -0.46 10.08 -1.97
C HIS A 141 -1.50 9.06 -2.44
N PRO A 142 -1.08 7.86 -2.91
CA PRO A 142 -2.00 6.74 -3.10
C PRO A 142 -2.65 6.34 -1.79
N LEU A 143 -3.94 5.98 -1.79
CA LEU A 143 -4.63 5.55 -0.56
C LEU A 143 -4.10 4.23 -0.01
N LEU A 144 -3.50 3.41 -0.88
CA LEU A 144 -2.91 2.12 -0.53
C LEU A 144 -1.50 2.02 -1.11
N LEU A 145 -0.59 1.49 -0.30
CA LEU A 145 0.76 1.14 -0.67
C LEU A 145 0.98 -0.32 -0.26
N LEU A 146 1.49 -1.12 -1.18
CA LEU A 146 1.79 -2.53 -0.97
C LEU A 146 3.28 -2.78 -1.21
N GLN A 147 3.90 -3.54 -0.33
CA GLN A 147 5.26 -4.05 -0.53
C GLN A 147 5.26 -5.56 -0.39
N VAL A 148 5.86 -6.22 -1.38
CA VAL A 148 6.06 -7.66 -1.39
C VAL A 148 7.56 -7.93 -1.38
N LEU A 149 7.97 -8.88 -0.53
CA LEU A 149 9.35 -9.32 -0.34
C LEU A 149 9.53 -10.76 -0.82
#